data_AF-A0A1F5J8B6-F1
#
_entry.id   AF-A0A1F5J8B6-F1
#
_cell.length_a   1.000
_cell.length_b   1.000
_cell.length_c   1.000
_cell.angle_alpha   90.00
_cell.angle_beta   90.00
_cell.angle_gamma   90.00
#
_symmetry.space_group_name_H-M   'P 1'
#
loop_
_entity.id
_entity.type
_entity.pdbx_description
1 polymer ?
#
loop_
_entity_poly.entity_id
_entity_poly.type
_entity_poly.pdbx_seq_one_letter_code
_entity_poly.pdbx_strand_id
1 'polypeptide(L)'
;MHIKEVFLETAKEQEFVQGVKGRGARRRAAKITRREFLGLGIKTVIAGGGILTGGSIAAKIGVDAYRQNLAVEQQLRKYALLEGQLDPLIAGIDIGSDRFFTRLQNILGASSLSPGIKEAVGIPISLEQINRHNPLRNLYALKGRELAKSRNLYADGSVYVEDIRHFFYAILDPSITAQAAYAPVEKSLYLSSKFNPDSLLDSAIKIHEMVHVAQDIRDRTTLPTDVYLGFLRNNKQPKTAVRLYEATAYAIEVVTLDLMLGGRLKRDLTSNTFSVDEYTKLLGARSDQKGTIVTISNLGREFFGSGSTLERLSETYLRYVTRIYQEQGFSVFDRTPNGFRKIT
;
A
#
# COMPACT_ATOMS: atom_id res chain seq x y z
N MET A 1 12.67 16.98 -25.83
CA MET A 1 13.90 16.65 -26.60
C MET A 1 15.07 16.92 -25.66
N HIS A 2 15.77 15.98 -25.01
CA HIS A 2 16.04 14.56 -25.22
C HIS A 2 16.11 13.80 -23.86
N ILE A 3 15.17 12.88 -23.57
CA ILE A 3 15.31 11.84 -22.52
C ILE A 3 15.83 10.53 -23.13
N LYS A 4 15.57 10.29 -24.41
CA LYS A 4 16.05 9.10 -25.13
C LYS A 4 17.57 9.08 -25.37
N GLU A 5 18.22 10.24 -25.52
CA GLU A 5 19.65 10.27 -25.89
C GLU A 5 20.59 9.98 -24.72
N VAL A 6 20.28 10.47 -23.51
CA VAL A 6 21.08 10.19 -22.31
C VAL A 6 21.03 8.70 -21.92
N PHE A 7 19.87 8.05 -22.06
CA PHE A 7 19.75 6.61 -21.81
C PHE A 7 20.36 5.75 -22.92
N LEU A 8 20.36 6.20 -24.19
CA LEU A 8 20.98 5.48 -25.32
C LEU A 8 22.52 5.61 -25.32
N GLU A 9 23.09 6.74 -24.89
CA GLU A 9 24.55 6.87 -24.71
C GLU A 9 25.05 5.95 -23.58
N THR A 10 24.31 5.85 -22.47
CA THR A 10 24.67 4.96 -21.35
C THR A 10 24.54 3.48 -21.74
N ALA A 11 23.59 3.13 -22.61
CA ALA A 11 23.43 1.77 -23.12
C ALA A 11 24.50 1.39 -24.16
N LYS A 12 24.91 2.31 -25.03
CA LYS A 12 26.03 2.10 -25.98
C LYS A 12 27.38 1.97 -25.28
N GLU A 13 27.60 2.68 -24.18
CA GLU A 13 28.77 2.45 -23.31
C GLU A 13 28.74 1.06 -22.66
N GLN A 14 27.56 0.54 -22.32
CA GLN A 14 27.44 -0.81 -21.76
C GLN A 14 27.63 -1.93 -22.80
N GLU A 15 27.22 -1.75 -24.07
CA GLU A 15 27.56 -2.69 -25.15
C GLU A 15 29.07 -2.69 -25.45
N PHE A 16 29.74 -1.53 -25.40
CA PHE A 16 31.19 -1.44 -25.54
C PHE A 16 31.93 -2.14 -24.38
N VAL A 17 31.38 -2.07 -23.16
CA VAL A 17 31.92 -2.76 -21.96
C VAL A 17 31.61 -4.27 -21.96
N GLN A 18 30.56 -4.73 -22.64
CA GLN A 18 30.24 -6.15 -22.80
C GLN A 18 31.04 -6.83 -23.93
N GLY A 19 31.53 -6.07 -24.92
CA GLY A 19 32.35 -6.60 -26.03
C GLY A 19 33.82 -6.91 -25.69
N VAL A 20 34.38 -6.37 -24.61
CA VAL A 20 35.81 -6.53 -24.31
C VAL A 20 36.02 -7.53 -23.16
N LYS A 21 36.22 -8.81 -23.53
CA LYS A 21 36.74 -9.85 -22.64
C LYS A 21 38.17 -9.50 -22.20
N GLY A 22 38.31 -8.73 -21.12
CA GLY A 22 39.62 -8.43 -20.55
C GLY A 22 39.51 -7.93 -19.12
N ARG A 23 39.97 -8.73 -18.15
CA ARG A 23 40.04 -8.39 -16.71
C ARG A 23 40.84 -7.08 -16.44
N GLY A 24 41.60 -6.57 -17.42
CA GLY A 24 42.34 -5.32 -17.36
C GLY A 24 41.53 -4.04 -17.58
N ALA A 25 40.42 -4.08 -18.34
CA ALA A 25 39.64 -2.88 -18.67
C ALA A 25 38.72 -2.43 -17.52
N ARG A 26 38.08 -3.37 -16.81
CA ARG A 26 37.24 -3.08 -15.63
C ARG A 26 38.03 -2.43 -14.49
N ARG A 27 39.32 -2.79 -14.32
CA ARG A 27 40.20 -2.16 -13.33
C ARG A 27 40.64 -0.76 -13.73
N ARG A 28 40.66 -0.41 -15.03
CA ARG A 28 40.97 0.96 -15.49
C ARG A 28 39.74 1.87 -15.44
N ALA A 29 38.57 1.41 -15.85
CA ALA A 29 37.32 2.18 -15.76
C ALA A 29 36.95 2.54 -14.31
N ALA A 30 37.12 1.61 -13.37
CA ALA A 30 36.94 1.86 -11.92
C ALA A 30 38.05 2.72 -11.30
N LYS A 31 39.26 2.77 -11.89
CA LYS A 31 40.34 3.67 -11.46
C LYS A 31 40.16 5.08 -11.98
N ILE A 32 39.62 5.26 -13.19
CA ILE A 32 39.42 6.56 -13.84
C ILE A 32 38.28 7.32 -13.15
N THR A 33 37.13 6.67 -12.91
CA THR A 33 36.02 7.25 -12.13
C THR A 33 36.45 7.65 -10.71
N ARG A 34 37.26 6.84 -10.03
CA ARG A 34 37.76 7.18 -8.68
C ARG A 34 38.74 8.34 -8.69
N ARG A 35 39.58 8.49 -9.73
CA ARG A 35 40.61 9.55 -9.83
C ARG A 35 40.04 10.89 -10.29
N GLU A 36 39.03 10.87 -11.16
CA GLU A 36 38.31 12.08 -11.60
C GLU A 36 37.38 12.62 -10.50
N PHE A 37 36.72 11.74 -9.74
CA PHE A 37 35.88 12.17 -8.61
C PHE A 37 36.68 12.57 -7.37
N LEU A 38 37.82 11.92 -7.09
CA LEU A 38 38.79 12.42 -6.08
C LEU A 38 39.41 13.75 -6.51
N GLY A 39 39.64 13.97 -7.81
CA GLY A 39 40.09 15.26 -8.34
C GLY A 39 39.04 16.37 -8.18
N LEU A 40 37.75 16.05 -8.31
CA LEU A 40 36.64 16.97 -8.02
C LEU A 40 36.49 17.23 -6.52
N GLY A 41 36.56 16.19 -5.68
CA GLY A 41 36.50 16.32 -4.22
C GLY A 41 37.66 17.11 -3.61
N ILE A 42 38.86 17.00 -4.17
CA ILE A 42 40.02 17.81 -3.76
C ILE A 42 39.83 19.29 -4.19
N LYS A 43 39.24 19.55 -5.37
CA LYS A 43 38.97 20.93 -5.82
C LYS A 43 37.88 21.63 -5.00
N THR A 44 36.84 20.91 -4.56
CA THR A 44 35.78 21.50 -3.73
C THR A 44 36.26 21.83 -2.31
N VAL A 45 37.22 21.07 -1.77
CA VAL A 45 37.82 21.34 -0.45
C VAL A 45 38.84 22.49 -0.50
N ILE A 46 39.50 22.73 -1.64
CA ILE A 46 40.47 23.84 -1.79
C ILE A 46 39.78 25.21 -1.97
N ALA A 47 38.54 25.25 -2.45
CA ALA A 47 37.80 26.51 -2.63
C ALA A 47 37.28 27.14 -1.31
N GLY A 48 37.38 26.43 -0.18
CA GLY A 48 36.84 26.84 1.11
C GLY A 48 37.87 26.93 2.23
N GLY A 49 39.01 27.60 1.99
CA GLY A 49 39.88 28.15 3.03
C GLY A 49 40.73 27.19 3.88
N GLY A 50 42.04 27.45 3.93
CA GLY A 50 42.88 27.10 5.08
C GLY A 50 43.76 25.87 4.95
N ILE A 51 45.07 26.09 5.12
CA ILE A 51 46.17 25.13 5.01
C ILE A 51 46.13 24.07 6.13
N LEU A 52 46.11 22.81 5.69
CA LEU A 52 46.68 21.57 6.25
C LEU A 52 47.11 21.54 7.74
N THR A 53 46.23 21.01 8.60
CA THR A 53 46.58 20.22 9.81
C THR A 53 45.59 19.07 10.09
N GLY A 54 45.01 18.44 9.06
CA GLY A 54 43.88 17.51 9.26
C GLY A 54 43.69 16.38 8.24
N GLY A 55 44.75 15.84 7.65
CA GLY A 55 44.68 14.87 6.53
C GLY A 55 43.83 13.62 6.79
N SER A 56 43.78 13.11 8.03
CA SER A 56 42.93 11.96 8.38
C SER A 56 41.45 12.33 8.55
N ILE A 57 41.17 13.54 9.04
CA ILE A 57 39.80 14.03 9.27
C ILE A 57 39.16 14.46 7.95
N ALA A 58 39.87 15.18 7.09
CA ALA A 58 39.39 15.55 5.76
C ALA A 58 39.16 14.32 4.86
N ALA A 59 40.06 13.32 4.92
CA ALA A 59 39.87 12.06 4.22
C ALA A 59 38.68 11.26 4.77
N LYS A 60 38.48 11.23 6.10
CA LYS A 60 37.31 10.59 6.73
C LYS A 60 36.01 11.28 6.33
N ILE A 61 35.96 12.61 6.37
CA ILE A 61 34.82 13.42 5.92
C ILE A 61 34.50 13.12 4.44
N GLY A 62 35.52 13.06 3.57
CA GLY A 62 35.34 12.71 2.16
C GLY A 62 34.83 11.28 1.93
N VAL A 63 35.33 10.31 2.69
CA VAL A 63 34.86 8.90 2.64
C VAL A 63 33.43 8.76 3.15
N ASP A 64 33.08 9.45 4.23
CA ASP A 64 31.74 9.40 4.81
C ASP A 64 30.72 10.10 3.90
N ALA A 65 31.07 11.25 3.31
CA ALA A 65 30.24 11.91 2.29
C ALA A 65 30.03 11.02 1.05
N TYR A 66 31.08 10.33 0.59
CA TYR A 66 30.98 9.38 -0.51
C TYR A 66 30.05 8.21 -0.19
N ARG A 67 30.16 7.63 1.02
CA ARG A 67 29.28 6.53 1.47
C ARG A 67 27.83 6.98 1.55
N GLN A 68 27.58 8.18 2.06
CA GLN A 68 26.23 8.74 2.13
C GLN A 68 25.63 8.95 0.73
N ASN A 69 26.41 9.49 -0.21
CA ASN A 69 25.95 9.68 -1.59
C ASN A 69 25.66 8.34 -2.28
N LEU A 70 26.52 7.33 -2.10
CA LEU A 70 26.29 5.99 -2.65
C LEU A 70 25.02 5.35 -2.08
N ALA A 71 24.75 5.53 -0.77
CA ALA A 71 23.53 5.03 -0.15
C ALA A 71 22.27 5.71 -0.70
N VAL A 72 22.33 7.03 -0.94
CA VAL A 72 21.23 7.78 -1.58
C VAL A 72 20.99 7.28 -3.00
N GLU A 73 22.04 7.12 -3.81
CA GLU A 73 21.92 6.59 -5.17
C GLU A 73 21.32 5.18 -5.20
N GLN A 74 21.76 4.30 -4.29
CA GLN A 74 21.20 2.95 -4.16
C GLN A 74 19.72 2.99 -3.79
N GLN A 75 19.33 3.89 -2.88
CA GLN A 75 17.94 4.03 -2.47
C GLN A 75 17.06 4.60 -3.60
N LEU A 76 17.54 5.60 -4.34
CA LEU A 76 16.83 6.14 -5.51
C LEU A 76 16.64 5.08 -6.60
N ARG A 77 17.68 4.27 -6.88
CA ARG A 77 17.57 3.14 -7.82
C ARG A 77 16.56 2.10 -7.35
N LYS A 78 16.54 1.79 -6.05
CA LYS A 78 15.55 0.88 -5.47
C LYS A 78 14.12 1.42 -5.66
N TYR A 79 13.88 2.69 -5.37
CA TYR A 79 12.56 3.29 -5.57
C TYR A 79 12.17 3.32 -7.05
N ALA A 80 13.06 3.67 -7.96
CA ALA A 80 12.78 3.64 -9.40
C ALA A 80 12.42 2.22 -9.91
N LEU A 81 13.08 1.18 -9.39
CA LEU A 81 12.74 -0.21 -9.71
C LEU A 81 11.34 -0.59 -9.21
N LEU A 82 11.02 -0.24 -7.96
CA LEU A 82 9.72 -0.53 -7.37
C LEU A 82 8.60 0.30 -8.01
N GLU A 83 8.87 1.55 -8.40
CA GLU A 83 7.98 2.39 -9.19
C GLU A 83 7.64 1.70 -10.51
N GLY A 84 8.65 1.25 -11.27
CA GLY A 84 8.44 0.54 -12.53
C GLY A 84 7.71 -0.81 -12.41
N GLN A 85 7.72 -1.43 -11.22
CA GLN A 85 6.92 -2.63 -10.93
C GLN A 85 5.48 -2.28 -10.53
N LEU A 86 5.29 -1.18 -9.81
CA LEU A 86 4.01 -0.77 -9.28
C LEU A 86 3.13 -0.07 -10.32
N ASP A 87 3.71 0.70 -11.26
CA ASP A 87 2.92 1.42 -12.28
C ASP A 87 2.04 0.50 -13.14
N PRO A 88 2.55 -0.64 -13.68
CA PRO A 88 1.71 -1.60 -14.39
C PRO A 88 0.61 -2.20 -13.51
N LEU A 89 0.90 -2.44 -12.22
CA LEU A 89 -0.08 -2.95 -11.27
C LEU A 89 -1.17 -1.92 -11.01
N ILE A 90 -0.84 -0.65 -10.80
CA ILE A 90 -1.81 0.46 -10.67
C ILE A 90 -2.69 0.56 -11.93
N ALA A 91 -2.11 0.50 -13.12
CA ALA A 91 -2.88 0.51 -14.36
C ALA A 91 -3.84 -0.69 -14.46
N GLY A 92 -3.39 -1.89 -14.06
CA GLY A 92 -4.25 -3.07 -13.97
C GLY A 92 -5.37 -2.91 -12.93
N ILE A 93 -5.08 -2.30 -11.79
CA ILE A 93 -6.05 -1.99 -10.74
C ILE A 93 -7.10 -1.02 -11.27
N ASP A 94 -6.73 0.04 -11.98
CA ASP A 94 -7.68 0.99 -12.55
C ASP A 94 -8.70 0.27 -13.44
N ILE A 95 -8.19 -0.55 -14.38
CA ILE A 95 -8.99 -1.31 -15.35
C ILE A 95 -9.90 -2.35 -14.66
N GLY A 96 -9.37 -3.13 -13.73
CA GLY A 96 -10.17 -4.14 -13.02
C GLY A 96 -11.19 -3.50 -12.08
N SER A 97 -10.81 -2.42 -11.40
CA SER A 97 -11.72 -1.65 -10.54
C SER A 97 -12.84 -1.01 -11.34
N ASP A 98 -12.59 -0.57 -12.58
CA ASP A 98 -13.66 -0.10 -13.47
C ASP A 98 -14.70 -1.18 -13.71
N ARG A 99 -14.28 -2.36 -14.15
CA ARG A 99 -15.19 -3.48 -14.38
C ARG A 99 -15.96 -3.86 -13.12
N PHE A 100 -15.24 -4.02 -12.00
CA PHE A 100 -15.82 -4.44 -10.74
C PHE A 100 -16.79 -3.40 -10.19
N PHE A 101 -16.37 -2.13 -10.09
CA PHE A 101 -17.19 -1.07 -9.50
C PHE A 101 -18.35 -0.66 -10.40
N THR A 102 -18.20 -0.63 -11.73
CA THR A 102 -19.35 -0.41 -12.62
C THR A 102 -20.39 -1.52 -12.44
N ARG A 103 -19.98 -2.79 -12.37
CA ARG A 103 -20.91 -3.89 -12.10
C ARG A 103 -21.59 -3.74 -10.74
N LEU A 104 -20.83 -3.43 -9.68
CA LEU A 104 -21.37 -3.24 -8.35
C LEU A 104 -22.35 -2.05 -8.28
N GLN A 105 -22.02 -0.92 -8.90
CA GLN A 105 -22.91 0.25 -9.01
C GLN A 105 -24.22 -0.09 -9.71
N ASN A 106 -24.17 -0.87 -10.81
CA ASN A 106 -25.37 -1.33 -11.50
C ASN A 106 -26.25 -2.21 -10.59
N ILE A 107 -25.63 -3.11 -9.82
CA ILE A 107 -26.35 -3.94 -8.83
C ILE A 107 -26.99 -3.07 -7.75
N LEU A 108 -26.25 -2.12 -7.18
CA LEU A 108 -26.76 -1.20 -6.16
C LEU A 108 -27.92 -0.35 -6.70
N GLY A 109 -27.81 0.16 -7.93
CA GLY A 109 -28.84 0.93 -8.61
C GLY A 109 -30.14 0.15 -8.85
N ALA A 110 -30.03 -1.13 -9.22
CA ALA A 110 -31.18 -2.00 -9.46
C ALA A 110 -31.76 -2.66 -8.18
N SER A 111 -31.03 -2.66 -7.07
CA SER A 111 -31.43 -3.34 -5.84
C SER A 111 -32.47 -2.57 -5.01
N SER A 112 -33.28 -3.29 -4.23
CA SER A 112 -34.20 -2.74 -3.21
C SER A 112 -33.55 -2.54 -1.83
N LEU A 113 -32.21 -2.52 -1.76
CA LEU A 113 -31.47 -2.29 -0.51
C LEU A 113 -31.79 -0.91 0.08
N SER A 114 -31.65 -0.78 1.40
CA SER A 114 -31.82 0.51 2.07
C SER A 114 -30.76 1.53 1.58
N PRO A 115 -31.07 2.84 1.61
CA PRO A 115 -30.11 3.88 1.26
C PRO A 115 -28.80 3.78 2.07
N GLY A 116 -28.88 3.46 3.36
CA GLY A 116 -27.70 3.31 4.22
C GLY A 116 -26.76 2.18 3.79
N ILE A 117 -27.32 1.04 3.35
CA ILE A 117 -26.53 -0.06 2.77
C ILE A 117 -25.87 0.36 1.46
N LYS A 118 -26.62 1.03 0.57
CA LYS A 118 -26.08 1.50 -0.72
C LYS A 118 -24.94 2.50 -0.51
N GLU A 119 -25.09 3.41 0.44
CA GLU A 119 -24.06 4.37 0.82
C GLU A 119 -22.81 3.67 1.38
N ALA A 120 -22.98 2.75 2.33
CA ALA A 120 -21.87 2.03 2.95
C ALA A 120 -21.02 1.26 1.92
N VAL A 121 -21.67 0.56 0.98
CA VAL A 121 -20.99 -0.16 -0.11
C VAL A 121 -20.44 0.80 -1.18
N GLY A 122 -21.05 1.98 -1.32
CA GLY A 122 -20.65 3.02 -2.27
C GLY A 122 -19.36 3.78 -1.89
N ILE A 123 -19.06 3.91 -0.60
CA ILE A 123 -17.89 4.66 -0.10
C ILE A 123 -16.57 4.18 -0.73
N PRO A 124 -16.22 2.87 -0.72
CA PRO A 124 -15.03 2.37 -1.39
C PRO A 124 -14.97 2.76 -2.88
N ILE A 125 -16.10 2.70 -3.59
CA ILE A 125 -16.16 3.06 -5.02
C ILE A 125 -15.78 4.53 -5.22
N SER A 126 -16.38 5.43 -4.43
CA SER A 126 -16.07 6.86 -4.51
C SER A 126 -14.62 7.18 -4.16
N LEU A 127 -14.05 6.49 -3.17
CA LEU A 127 -12.64 6.67 -2.80
C LEU A 127 -11.69 6.27 -3.92
N GLU A 128 -11.98 5.19 -4.65
CA GLU A 128 -11.15 4.80 -5.80
C GLU A 128 -11.21 5.89 -6.88
N GLN A 129 -12.42 6.33 -7.23
CA GLN A 129 -12.64 7.32 -8.28
C GLN A 129 -11.89 8.62 -7.97
N ILE A 130 -11.92 9.08 -6.72
CA ILE A 130 -11.14 10.23 -6.27
C ILE A 130 -9.64 9.94 -6.38
N ASN A 131 -9.19 8.78 -5.88
CA ASN A 131 -7.76 8.46 -5.86
C ASN A 131 -7.14 8.22 -7.25
N ARG A 132 -7.94 7.93 -8.28
CA ARG A 132 -7.43 7.87 -9.67
C ARG A 132 -6.92 9.22 -10.16
N HIS A 133 -7.44 10.31 -9.62
CA HIS A 133 -6.97 11.66 -9.93
C HIS A 133 -5.77 12.07 -9.06
N ASN A 134 -5.27 11.21 -8.18
CA ASN A 134 -4.06 11.47 -7.41
C ASN A 134 -2.80 11.26 -8.28
N PRO A 135 -2.06 12.33 -8.65
CA PRO A 135 -0.86 12.22 -9.47
C PRO A 135 0.32 11.58 -8.72
N LEU A 136 0.20 11.41 -7.40
CA LEU A 136 1.22 10.86 -6.52
C LEU A 136 0.85 9.46 -5.98
N ARG A 137 -0.16 8.80 -6.54
CA ARG A 137 -0.65 7.48 -6.08
C ARG A 137 0.40 6.36 -6.05
N ASN A 138 1.54 6.50 -6.71
CA ASN A 138 2.66 5.57 -6.59
C ASN A 138 3.56 5.99 -5.40
N LEU A 139 3.56 5.20 -4.31
CA LEU A 139 4.34 5.52 -3.10
C LEU A 139 5.85 5.61 -3.37
N TYR A 140 6.38 4.81 -4.30
CA TYR A 140 7.83 4.78 -4.57
C TYR A 140 8.28 5.98 -5.40
N ALA A 141 7.45 6.41 -6.36
CA ALA A 141 7.66 7.66 -7.07
C ALA A 141 7.68 8.85 -6.09
N LEU A 142 6.73 8.87 -5.14
CA LEU A 142 6.66 9.86 -4.07
C LEU A 142 7.95 9.86 -3.22
N LYS A 143 8.32 8.69 -2.65
CA LYS A 143 9.53 8.55 -1.82
C LYS A 143 10.81 8.90 -2.57
N GLY A 144 10.88 8.61 -3.87
CA GLY A 144 11.98 9.01 -4.75
C GLY A 144 12.11 10.53 -4.87
N ARG A 145 10.99 11.23 -5.12
CA ARG A 145 10.94 12.70 -5.19
C ARG A 145 11.29 13.35 -3.86
N GLU A 146 10.76 12.85 -2.74
CA GLU A 146 11.07 13.35 -1.40
C GLU A 146 12.55 13.21 -1.05
N LEU A 147 13.13 12.03 -1.33
CA LEU A 147 14.55 11.79 -1.09
C LEU A 147 15.41 12.73 -1.95
N ALA A 148 15.08 12.86 -3.24
CA ALA A 148 15.86 13.73 -4.13
C ALA A 148 15.76 15.21 -3.73
N LYS A 149 14.58 15.67 -3.30
CA LYS A 149 14.36 17.02 -2.75
C LYS A 149 15.15 17.24 -1.45
N SER A 150 15.11 16.30 -0.51
CA SER A 150 15.88 16.38 0.75
C SER A 150 17.40 16.48 0.55
N ARG A 151 17.87 16.12 -0.65
CA ARG A 151 19.28 16.16 -1.07
C ARG A 151 19.58 17.30 -2.06
N ASN A 152 18.61 18.19 -2.32
CA ASN A 152 18.73 19.28 -3.28
C ASN A 152 19.16 18.81 -4.69
N LEU A 153 18.75 17.60 -5.09
CA LEU A 153 19.07 17.05 -6.41
C LEU A 153 18.15 17.61 -7.52
N TYR A 154 16.97 18.12 -7.15
CA TYR A 154 16.02 18.78 -8.05
C TYR A 154 15.46 20.05 -7.42
N ALA A 155 15.22 21.08 -8.25
CA ALA A 155 14.72 22.38 -7.84
C ALA A 155 13.20 22.56 -8.01
N ASP A 156 12.52 21.67 -8.75
CA ASP A 156 11.07 21.75 -8.98
C ASP A 156 10.28 20.69 -8.18
N GLY A 157 9.05 21.04 -7.84
CA GLY A 157 8.07 20.13 -7.22
C GLY A 157 7.81 20.36 -5.73
N SER A 158 6.64 20.90 -5.42
CA SER A 158 5.97 20.57 -4.17
C SER A 158 5.57 19.09 -4.22
N VAL A 159 5.91 18.35 -3.18
CA VAL A 159 5.45 16.98 -2.97
C VAL A 159 4.29 17.09 -2.00
N TYR A 160 3.14 17.57 -2.48
CA TYR A 160 1.98 17.79 -1.65
C TYR A 160 0.76 17.12 -2.23
N VAL A 161 0.03 16.42 -1.36
CA VAL A 161 -1.26 15.84 -1.64
C VAL A 161 -2.28 16.67 -0.87
N GLU A 162 -3.01 17.54 -1.57
CA GLU A 162 -3.97 18.47 -0.97
C GLU A 162 -5.21 17.75 -0.42
N ASP A 163 -5.69 16.72 -1.12
CA ASP A 163 -6.91 16.02 -0.76
C ASP A 163 -6.64 14.93 0.30
N ILE A 164 -7.26 15.06 1.47
CA ILE A 164 -7.18 14.06 2.54
C ILE A 164 -7.71 12.68 2.11
N ARG A 165 -8.53 12.61 1.06
CA ARG A 165 -9.09 11.36 0.52
C ARG A 165 -8.14 10.60 -0.41
N HIS A 166 -7.05 11.24 -0.85
CA HIS A 166 -6.01 10.58 -1.61
C HIS A 166 -5.17 9.64 -0.73
N PHE A 167 -4.83 8.49 -1.30
CA PHE A 167 -3.97 7.47 -0.70
C PHE A 167 -2.99 6.93 -1.74
N PHE A 168 -1.94 6.25 -1.29
CA PHE A 168 -0.92 5.69 -2.18
C PHE A 168 -1.10 4.18 -2.33
N TYR A 169 -0.70 3.62 -3.45
CA TYR A 169 -0.45 2.20 -3.60
C TYR A 169 1.02 1.89 -3.31
N ALA A 170 1.26 0.71 -2.77
CA ALA A 170 2.58 0.16 -2.54
C ALA A 170 2.57 -1.35 -2.74
N ILE A 171 3.75 -1.95 -2.93
CA ILE A 171 3.89 -3.40 -3.01
C ILE A 171 4.12 -3.93 -1.60
N LEU A 172 3.31 -4.90 -1.19
CA LEU A 172 3.45 -5.62 0.07
C LEU A 172 4.76 -6.43 0.08
N ASP A 173 5.42 -6.49 1.23
CA ASP A 173 6.60 -7.35 1.40
C ASP A 173 6.22 -8.82 1.11
N PRO A 174 6.96 -9.54 0.23
CA PRO A 174 6.66 -10.93 -0.10
C PRO A 174 6.64 -11.91 1.07
N SER A 175 7.22 -11.55 2.22
CA SER A 175 7.17 -12.33 3.45
C SER A 175 5.83 -12.23 4.19
N ILE A 176 5.00 -11.25 3.85
CA ILE A 176 3.67 -11.06 4.44
C ILE A 176 2.66 -11.88 3.64
N THR A 177 1.87 -12.71 4.33
CA THR A 177 0.89 -13.62 3.71
C THR A 177 -0.43 -12.94 3.34
N ALA A 178 -0.62 -11.67 3.70
CA ALA A 178 -1.80 -10.88 3.35
C ALA A 178 -1.80 -10.54 1.85
N GLN A 179 -2.98 -10.26 1.30
CA GLN A 179 -3.15 -9.94 -0.11
C GLN A 179 -3.29 -8.45 -0.37
N ALA A 180 -3.82 -7.73 0.61
CA ALA A 180 -3.75 -6.30 0.72
C ALA A 180 -3.61 -5.92 2.21
N ALA A 181 -3.17 -4.69 2.49
CA ALA A 181 -3.16 -4.11 3.82
C ALA A 181 -3.12 -2.58 3.74
N TYR A 182 -3.92 -1.89 4.54
CA TYR A 182 -3.85 -0.44 4.66
C TYR A 182 -2.96 -0.01 5.83
N ALA A 183 -2.00 0.88 5.54
CA ALA A 183 -1.13 1.50 6.54
C ALA A 183 -1.55 2.96 6.77
N PRO A 184 -2.27 3.29 7.86
CA PRO A 184 -2.83 4.61 8.07
C PRO A 184 -1.78 5.72 8.26
N VAL A 185 -0.60 5.40 8.81
CA VAL A 185 0.48 6.38 9.01
C VAL A 185 0.99 6.91 7.67
N GLU A 186 1.22 6.03 6.71
CA GLU A 186 1.69 6.38 5.37
C GLU A 186 0.54 6.64 4.39
N LYS A 187 -0.71 6.49 4.83
CA LYS A 187 -1.91 6.53 3.98
C LYS A 187 -1.74 5.68 2.72
N SER A 188 -1.25 4.45 2.91
CA SER A 188 -0.83 3.58 1.81
C SER A 188 -1.57 2.26 1.84
N LEU A 189 -2.20 1.91 0.72
CA LEU A 189 -2.80 0.61 0.47
C LEU A 189 -1.74 -0.28 -0.19
N TYR A 190 -1.18 -1.19 0.60
CA TYR A 190 -0.23 -2.19 0.16
C TYR A 190 -0.97 -3.34 -0.52
N LEU A 191 -0.45 -3.78 -1.65
CA LEU A 191 -1.01 -4.89 -2.44
C LEU A 191 0.06 -5.95 -2.67
N SER A 192 -0.33 -7.21 -2.59
CA SER A 192 0.54 -8.32 -2.98
C SER A 192 1.02 -8.13 -4.42
N SER A 193 2.28 -8.47 -4.68
CA SER A 193 2.82 -8.50 -6.05
C SER A 193 2.07 -9.48 -6.98
N LYS A 194 1.30 -10.40 -6.40
CA LYS A 194 0.44 -11.37 -7.11
C LYS A 194 -1.03 -10.92 -7.19
N PHE A 195 -1.35 -9.71 -6.75
CA PHE A 195 -2.71 -9.17 -6.80
C PHE A 195 -3.25 -9.25 -8.23
N ASN A 196 -4.41 -9.87 -8.38
CA ASN A 196 -5.09 -10.06 -9.63
C ASN A 196 -6.35 -9.17 -9.65
N PRO A 197 -6.34 -8.05 -10.41
CA PRO A 197 -7.48 -7.14 -10.48
C PRO A 197 -8.72 -7.76 -11.16
N ASP A 198 -8.60 -8.93 -11.80
CA ASP A 198 -9.72 -9.71 -12.34
C ASP A 198 -10.32 -10.71 -11.34
N SER A 199 -9.65 -10.94 -10.22
CA SER A 199 -10.17 -11.80 -9.15
C SER A 199 -11.23 -11.04 -8.35
N LEU A 200 -12.42 -11.66 -8.23
CA LEU A 200 -13.48 -11.15 -7.36
C LEU A 200 -13.03 -11.14 -5.90
N LEU A 201 -12.25 -12.13 -5.48
CA LEU A 201 -11.70 -12.19 -4.13
C LEU A 201 -10.72 -11.05 -3.86
N ASP A 202 -9.72 -10.84 -4.73
CA ASP A 202 -8.75 -9.75 -4.55
C ASP A 202 -9.43 -8.38 -4.57
N SER A 203 -10.43 -8.20 -5.45
CA SER A 203 -11.21 -6.96 -5.49
C SER A 203 -12.04 -6.72 -4.22
N ALA A 204 -12.61 -7.78 -3.64
CA ALA A 204 -13.33 -7.69 -2.36
C ALA A 204 -12.39 -7.40 -1.18
N ILE A 205 -11.22 -8.03 -1.15
CA ILE A 205 -10.16 -7.73 -0.15
C ILE A 205 -9.69 -6.28 -0.32
N LYS A 206 -9.54 -5.77 -1.54
CA LYS A 206 -9.22 -4.37 -1.76
C LYS A 206 -10.33 -3.46 -1.19
N ILE A 207 -11.61 -3.79 -1.40
CA ILE A 207 -12.73 -3.06 -0.79
C ILE A 207 -12.61 -3.03 0.73
N HIS A 208 -12.26 -4.15 1.36
CA HIS A 208 -12.02 -4.22 2.80
C HIS A 208 -11.00 -3.16 3.23
N GLU A 209 -9.84 -3.11 2.57
CA GLU A 209 -8.81 -2.10 2.88
C GLU A 209 -9.27 -0.67 2.61
N MET A 210 -10.10 -0.45 1.59
CA MET A 210 -10.67 0.86 1.30
C MET A 210 -11.68 1.33 2.35
N VAL A 211 -12.33 0.41 3.07
CA VAL A 211 -13.12 0.74 4.26
C VAL A 211 -12.20 1.30 5.35
N HIS A 212 -11.00 0.74 5.53
CA HIS A 212 -10.02 1.30 6.46
C HIS A 212 -9.49 2.67 6.04
N VAL A 213 -9.34 2.92 4.73
CA VAL A 213 -9.05 4.26 4.20
C VAL A 213 -10.14 5.25 4.63
N ALA A 214 -11.41 4.90 4.45
CA ALA A 214 -12.54 5.74 4.86
C ALA A 214 -12.54 6.02 6.37
N GLN A 215 -12.24 5.01 7.19
CA GLN A 215 -12.17 5.12 8.64
C GLN A 215 -11.00 6.03 9.09
N ASP A 216 -9.83 5.91 8.46
CA ASP A 216 -8.69 6.80 8.69
C ASP A 216 -9.01 8.26 8.33
N ILE A 217 -9.65 8.50 7.18
CA ILE A 217 -10.11 9.85 6.79
C ILE A 217 -11.08 10.43 7.84
N ARG A 218 -12.06 9.63 8.28
CA ARG A 218 -13.02 10.06 9.31
C ARG A 218 -12.30 10.41 10.62
N ASP A 219 -11.37 9.58 11.08
CA ASP A 219 -10.70 9.84 12.35
C ASP A 219 -9.75 11.03 12.29
N ARG A 220 -9.05 11.22 11.17
CA ARG A 220 -8.22 12.40 10.93
C ARG A 220 -9.01 13.71 10.94
N THR A 221 -10.30 13.66 10.60
CA THR A 221 -11.17 14.85 10.62
C THR A 221 -11.95 15.01 11.91
N THR A 222 -12.18 13.93 12.68
CA THR A 222 -13.04 13.96 13.87
C THR A 222 -12.30 13.88 15.20
N LEU A 223 -11.05 13.41 15.23
CA LEU A 223 -10.24 13.33 16.44
C LEU A 223 -9.13 14.40 16.41
N PRO A 224 -8.71 14.93 17.57
CA PRO A 224 -7.52 15.76 17.66
C PRO A 224 -6.30 15.02 17.08
N THR A 225 -5.49 15.73 16.27
CA THR A 225 -4.34 15.16 15.55
C THR A 225 -3.36 14.42 16.47
N ASP A 226 -3.10 14.97 17.66
CA ASP A 226 -2.23 14.40 18.67
C ASP A 226 -2.80 13.09 19.26
N VAL A 227 -4.11 13.02 19.50
CA VAL A 227 -4.80 11.81 19.94
C VAL A 227 -4.71 10.71 18.88
N TYR A 228 -5.06 11.05 17.63
CA TYR A 228 -5.07 10.08 16.53
C TYR A 228 -3.66 9.57 16.20
N LEU A 229 -2.72 10.48 15.96
CA LEU A 229 -1.33 10.10 15.66
C LEU A 229 -0.63 9.47 16.87
N GLY A 230 -0.98 9.89 18.09
CA GLY A 230 -0.51 9.26 19.33
C GLY A 230 -0.94 7.80 19.41
N PHE A 231 -2.21 7.50 19.11
CA PHE A 231 -2.70 6.12 19.04
C PHE A 231 -1.91 5.28 18.01
N LEU A 232 -1.75 5.78 16.78
CA LEU A 232 -1.02 5.05 15.72
C LEU A 232 0.46 4.80 16.06
N ARG A 233 1.13 5.77 16.71
CA ARG A 233 2.54 5.64 17.10
C ARG A 233 2.76 4.67 18.25
N ASN A 234 1.85 4.69 19.24
CA ASN A 234 1.98 3.90 20.46
C ASN A 234 1.52 2.45 20.27
N ASN A 235 0.63 2.21 19.31
CA ASN A 235 0.07 0.88 19.04
C ASN A 235 0.56 0.41 17.66
N LYS A 236 1.85 0.03 17.60
CA LYS A 236 2.51 -0.37 16.35
C LYS A 236 1.75 -1.52 15.68
N GLN A 237 1.41 -1.30 14.41
CA GLN A 237 0.97 -2.35 13.51
C GLN A 237 2.07 -3.43 13.36
N PRO A 238 1.73 -4.73 13.20
CA PRO A 238 0.40 -5.24 12.84
C PRO A 238 -0.49 -5.64 14.03
N LYS A 239 -0.05 -5.61 15.30
CA LYS A 239 -0.80 -6.25 16.41
C LYS A 239 -1.88 -5.38 17.07
N THR A 240 -2.49 -4.47 16.32
CA THR A 240 -3.51 -3.54 16.83
C THR A 240 -4.73 -3.55 15.92
N ALA A 241 -5.89 -3.87 16.49
CA ALA A 241 -7.16 -3.87 15.78
C ALA A 241 -8.16 -2.94 16.48
N VAL A 242 -8.97 -2.21 15.71
CA VAL A 242 -10.13 -1.50 16.25
C VAL A 242 -11.36 -2.33 15.94
N ARG A 243 -12.04 -2.83 16.97
CA ARG A 243 -13.13 -3.83 16.86
C ARG A 243 -14.16 -3.48 15.80
N LEU A 244 -14.70 -2.26 15.88
CA LEU A 244 -15.72 -1.80 14.94
C LEU A 244 -15.16 -1.63 13.52
N TYR A 245 -13.86 -1.40 13.37
CA TYR A 245 -13.26 -1.11 12.07
C TYR A 245 -13.18 -2.38 11.26
N GLU A 246 -12.57 -3.40 11.85
CA GLU A 246 -12.47 -4.74 11.30
C GLU A 246 -13.85 -5.33 11.02
N ALA A 247 -14.76 -5.25 12.00
CA ALA A 247 -16.09 -5.81 11.85
C ALA A 247 -16.87 -5.14 10.69
N THR A 248 -16.75 -3.82 10.55
CA THR A 248 -17.38 -3.08 9.43
C THR A 248 -16.74 -3.44 8.10
N ALA A 249 -15.40 -3.52 8.03
CA ALA A 249 -14.68 -3.86 6.81
C ALA A 249 -15.06 -5.27 6.31
N TYR A 250 -15.04 -6.27 7.21
CA TYR A 250 -15.50 -7.63 6.88
C TYR A 250 -17.00 -7.69 6.53
N ALA A 251 -17.85 -6.92 7.21
CA ALA A 251 -19.27 -6.90 6.89
C ALA A 251 -19.52 -6.36 5.48
N ILE A 252 -18.83 -5.29 5.10
CA ILE A 252 -18.89 -4.73 3.74
C ILE A 252 -18.31 -5.72 2.74
N GLU A 253 -17.17 -6.34 3.00
CA GLU A 253 -16.56 -7.36 2.14
C GLU A 253 -17.52 -8.54 1.86
N VAL A 254 -18.13 -9.10 2.92
CA VAL A 254 -19.09 -10.20 2.82
C VAL A 254 -20.34 -9.78 2.03
N VAL A 255 -20.91 -8.61 2.34
CA VAL A 255 -22.10 -8.11 1.64
C VAL A 255 -21.80 -7.82 0.18
N THR A 256 -20.64 -7.23 -0.14
CA THR A 256 -20.23 -6.99 -1.52
C THR A 256 -20.09 -8.30 -2.29
N LEU A 257 -19.44 -9.32 -1.71
CA LEU A 257 -19.33 -10.63 -2.35
C LEU A 257 -20.72 -11.26 -2.59
N ASP A 258 -21.61 -11.19 -1.61
CA ASP A 258 -22.98 -11.70 -1.75
C ASP A 258 -23.74 -10.98 -2.87
N LEU A 259 -23.63 -9.66 -2.97
CA LEU A 259 -24.23 -8.87 -4.06
C LEU A 259 -23.67 -9.25 -5.42
N MET A 260 -22.34 -9.36 -5.54
CA MET A 260 -21.69 -9.75 -6.80
C MET A 260 -22.06 -11.16 -7.24
N LEU A 261 -22.39 -12.04 -6.28
CA LEU A 261 -22.84 -13.41 -6.50
C LEU A 261 -24.37 -13.57 -6.51
N GLY A 262 -25.15 -12.48 -6.51
CA GLY A 262 -26.60 -12.53 -6.60
C GLY A 262 -27.30 -13.21 -5.42
N GLY A 263 -26.79 -13.02 -4.20
CA GLY A 263 -27.36 -13.60 -2.97
C GLY A 263 -26.97 -15.06 -2.71
N ARG A 264 -26.11 -15.62 -3.56
CA ARG A 264 -25.70 -17.04 -3.45
C ARG A 264 -24.88 -17.30 -2.20
N LEU A 265 -23.96 -16.40 -1.84
CA LEU A 265 -23.07 -16.57 -0.69
C LEU A 265 -23.89 -16.71 0.60
N LYS A 266 -24.82 -15.79 0.85
CA LYS A 266 -25.70 -15.85 2.00
C LYS A 266 -26.47 -17.16 2.05
N ARG A 267 -27.11 -17.54 0.94
CA ARG A 267 -27.92 -18.77 0.84
C ARG A 267 -27.11 -20.02 1.19
N ASP A 268 -25.89 -20.13 0.67
CA ASP A 268 -25.03 -21.31 0.86
C ASP A 268 -24.47 -21.37 2.30
N LEU A 269 -24.12 -20.22 2.88
CA LEU A 269 -23.65 -20.15 4.26
C LEU A 269 -24.77 -20.44 5.26
N THR A 270 -25.99 -19.95 5.03
CA THR A 270 -27.14 -20.20 5.94
C THR A 270 -27.70 -21.62 5.80
N SER A 271 -27.64 -22.20 4.60
CA SER A 271 -28.11 -23.58 4.35
C SER A 271 -27.03 -24.62 4.60
N ASN A 272 -25.84 -24.19 5.01
CA ASN A 272 -24.69 -25.06 5.30
C ASN A 272 -24.19 -25.88 4.08
N THR A 273 -24.38 -25.36 2.87
CA THR A 273 -24.00 -25.98 1.58
C THR A 273 -22.73 -25.37 0.96
N PHE A 274 -22.07 -24.47 1.67
CA PHE A 274 -20.84 -23.80 1.22
C PHE A 274 -19.69 -24.77 0.95
N SER A 275 -19.03 -24.64 -0.20
CA SER A 275 -17.84 -25.40 -0.59
C SER A 275 -16.65 -24.48 -0.86
N VAL A 276 -15.56 -24.64 -0.10
CA VAL A 276 -14.34 -23.84 -0.27
C VAL A 276 -13.76 -23.99 -1.67
N ASP A 277 -13.73 -25.21 -2.22
CA ASP A 277 -13.16 -25.45 -3.56
C ASP A 277 -14.01 -24.83 -4.68
N GLU A 278 -15.33 -24.83 -4.52
CA GLU A 278 -16.21 -24.16 -5.47
C GLU A 278 -16.00 -22.64 -5.42
N TYR A 279 -16.02 -22.05 -4.22
CA TYR A 279 -15.83 -20.60 -4.06
C TYR A 279 -14.41 -20.16 -4.45
N THR A 280 -13.41 -21.04 -4.34
CA THR A 280 -12.06 -20.77 -4.88
C THR A 280 -12.11 -20.50 -6.38
N LYS A 281 -12.85 -21.32 -7.13
CA LYS A 281 -13.01 -21.13 -8.58
C LYS A 281 -13.90 -19.94 -8.89
N LEU A 282 -15.06 -19.84 -8.23
CA LEU A 282 -16.06 -18.80 -8.48
C LEU A 282 -15.53 -17.40 -8.24
N LEU A 283 -14.69 -17.23 -7.21
CA LEU A 283 -14.11 -15.94 -6.85
C LEU A 283 -12.80 -15.64 -7.60
N GLY A 284 -12.31 -16.56 -8.45
CA GLY A 284 -11.02 -16.43 -9.11
C GLY A 284 -9.85 -16.36 -8.12
N ALA A 285 -9.92 -17.14 -7.04
CA ALA A 285 -8.91 -17.15 -5.99
C ALA A 285 -7.74 -18.06 -6.36
N ARG A 286 -6.53 -17.65 -5.94
CA ARG A 286 -5.31 -18.46 -6.03
C ARG A 286 -5.30 -19.58 -4.99
N SER A 287 -4.44 -20.57 -5.18
CA SER A 287 -4.30 -21.71 -4.27
C SER A 287 -3.87 -21.30 -2.86
N ASP A 288 -3.08 -20.24 -2.71
CA ASP A 288 -2.64 -19.68 -1.42
C ASP A 288 -3.74 -18.88 -0.70
N GLN A 289 -4.87 -18.60 -1.36
CA GLN A 289 -5.97 -17.80 -0.79
C GLN A 289 -7.10 -18.64 -0.20
N LYS A 290 -6.98 -19.97 -0.19
CA LYS A 290 -8.01 -20.85 0.40
C LYS A 290 -8.30 -20.51 1.86
N GLY A 291 -7.28 -20.16 2.64
CA GLY A 291 -7.44 -19.72 4.02
C GLY A 291 -8.30 -18.47 4.15
N THR A 292 -8.13 -17.49 3.26
CA THR A 292 -8.96 -16.28 3.23
C THR A 292 -10.43 -16.60 2.94
N ILE A 293 -10.71 -17.52 2.03
CA ILE A 293 -12.07 -17.97 1.73
C ILE A 293 -12.73 -18.61 2.96
N VAL A 294 -11.98 -19.44 3.69
CA VAL A 294 -12.45 -20.03 4.95
C VAL A 294 -12.78 -18.92 5.96
N THR A 295 -11.89 -17.95 6.15
CA THR A 295 -12.12 -16.81 7.04
C THR A 295 -13.37 -16.00 6.66
N ILE A 296 -13.51 -15.62 5.39
CA ILE A 296 -14.69 -14.89 4.88
C ILE A 296 -15.95 -15.73 5.08
N SER A 297 -15.91 -17.04 4.85
CA SER A 297 -17.08 -17.91 5.04
C SER A 297 -17.52 -17.97 6.51
N ASN A 298 -16.57 -18.03 7.44
CA ASN A 298 -16.85 -18.06 8.87
C ASN A 298 -17.42 -16.72 9.35
N LEU A 299 -16.82 -15.61 8.94
CA LEU A 299 -17.32 -14.27 9.22
C LEU A 299 -18.71 -14.04 8.60
N GLY A 300 -18.94 -14.52 7.38
CA GLY A 300 -20.22 -14.42 6.70
C GLY A 300 -21.32 -15.24 7.39
N ARG A 301 -21.01 -16.46 7.87
CA ARG A 301 -21.96 -17.27 8.67
C ARG A 301 -22.39 -16.53 9.92
N GLU A 302 -21.45 -15.95 10.64
CA GLU A 302 -21.73 -15.19 11.86
C GLU A 302 -22.51 -13.92 11.53
N PHE A 303 -22.10 -13.15 10.52
CA PHE A 303 -22.78 -11.92 10.11
C PHE A 303 -24.24 -12.18 9.71
N PHE A 304 -24.49 -13.13 8.82
CA PHE A 304 -25.85 -13.44 8.34
C PHE A 304 -26.69 -14.18 9.39
N GLY A 305 -26.06 -15.04 10.20
CA GLY A 305 -26.73 -15.84 11.23
C GLY A 305 -27.13 -15.03 12.48
N SER A 306 -26.40 -13.95 12.79
CA SER A 306 -26.65 -13.13 13.97
C SER A 306 -27.70 -12.03 13.75
N GLY A 307 -28.27 -11.92 12.55
CA GLY A 307 -29.15 -10.81 12.17
C GLY A 307 -28.45 -9.45 12.05
N SER A 308 -27.13 -9.45 11.83
CA SER A 308 -26.38 -8.20 11.57
C SER A 308 -26.80 -7.59 10.23
N THR A 309 -26.80 -6.27 10.15
CA THR A 309 -26.90 -5.51 8.90
C THR A 309 -25.75 -4.50 8.85
N LEU A 310 -25.47 -3.90 7.68
CA LEU A 310 -24.45 -2.84 7.61
C LEU A 310 -24.81 -1.60 8.44
N GLU A 311 -26.11 -1.37 8.69
CA GLU A 311 -26.59 -0.27 9.54
C GLU A 311 -26.48 -0.60 11.04
N ARG A 312 -26.48 -1.90 11.38
CA ARG A 312 -26.42 -2.37 12.77
C ARG A 312 -25.74 -3.74 12.86
N LEU A 313 -24.47 -3.72 13.26
CA LEU A 313 -23.73 -4.94 13.59
C LEU A 313 -24.19 -5.49 14.94
N SER A 314 -24.51 -6.77 15.00
CA SER A 314 -24.90 -7.41 16.27
C SER A 314 -23.69 -7.60 17.19
N GLU A 315 -23.92 -7.63 18.51
CA GLU A 315 -22.84 -7.90 19.47
C GLU A 315 -22.26 -9.32 19.30
N THR A 316 -23.05 -10.30 18.83
CA THR A 316 -22.55 -11.65 18.53
C THR A 316 -21.47 -11.61 17.46
N TYR A 317 -21.72 -10.90 16.36
CA TYR A 317 -20.74 -10.73 15.29
C TYR A 317 -19.51 -9.92 15.76
N LEU A 318 -19.72 -8.83 16.51
CA LEU A 318 -18.63 -8.02 17.06
C LEU A 318 -17.71 -8.83 17.99
N ARG A 319 -18.28 -9.66 18.87
CA ARG A 319 -17.50 -10.56 19.74
C ARG A 319 -16.75 -11.62 18.93
N TYR A 320 -17.36 -12.15 17.88
CA TYR A 320 -16.69 -13.12 17.01
C TYR A 320 -15.45 -12.54 16.33
N VAL A 321 -15.58 -11.35 15.73
CA VAL A 321 -14.44 -10.63 15.14
C VAL A 321 -13.37 -10.33 16.19
N THR A 322 -13.78 -9.83 17.35
CA THR A 322 -12.86 -9.55 18.48
C THR A 322 -12.04 -10.77 18.86
N ARG A 323 -12.70 -11.92 19.01
CA ARG A 323 -12.08 -13.18 19.38
C ARG A 323 -11.02 -13.61 18.35
N ILE A 324 -11.32 -13.54 17.05
CA ILE A 324 -10.35 -13.87 16.00
C ILE A 324 -9.07 -13.03 16.15
N TYR A 325 -9.19 -11.72 16.33
CA TYR A 325 -8.04 -10.84 16.48
C TYR A 325 -7.27 -11.12 17.77
N GLN A 326 -7.97 -11.36 18.89
CA GLN A 326 -7.32 -11.73 20.15
C GLN A 326 -6.57 -13.07 20.06
N GLU A 327 -7.17 -14.09 19.43
CA GLU A 327 -6.54 -15.40 19.19
C GLU A 327 -5.28 -15.28 18.29
N GLN A 328 -5.26 -14.29 17.40
CA GLN A 328 -4.08 -13.94 16.59
C GLN A 328 -3.07 -13.04 17.33
N GLY A 329 -3.32 -12.72 18.60
CA GLY A 329 -2.42 -11.95 19.46
C GLY A 329 -2.48 -10.44 19.28
N PHE A 330 -3.58 -9.91 18.73
CA PHE A 330 -3.80 -8.46 18.61
C PHE A 330 -4.32 -7.88 19.91
N SER A 331 -3.91 -6.65 20.21
CA SER A 331 -4.64 -5.80 21.15
C SER A 331 -5.83 -5.17 20.43
N VAL A 332 -7.04 -5.40 20.96
CA VAL A 332 -8.28 -4.89 20.36
C VAL A 332 -8.76 -3.64 21.10
N PHE A 333 -9.24 -2.65 20.35
CA PHE A 333 -9.71 -1.36 20.86
C PHE A 333 -11.11 -1.03 20.35
N ASP A 334 -11.85 -0.24 21.12
CA ASP A 334 -13.04 0.48 20.66
C ASP A 334 -12.68 1.92 20.29
N ARG A 335 -13.30 2.44 19.22
CA ARG A 335 -13.30 3.89 18.95
C ARG A 335 -14.37 4.57 19.78
N THR A 336 -13.95 5.57 20.55
CA THR A 336 -14.79 6.44 21.38
C THR A 336 -14.84 7.85 20.77
N PRO A 337 -15.72 8.75 21.24
CA PRO A 337 -15.72 10.15 20.79
C PRO A 337 -14.37 10.87 21.00
N ASN A 338 -13.60 10.46 22.02
CA ASN A 338 -12.38 11.16 22.44
C ASN A 338 -11.09 10.39 22.11
N GLY A 339 -11.15 9.34 21.30
CA GLY A 339 -9.99 8.50 20.96
C GLY A 339 -10.30 7.01 21.06
N PHE A 340 -9.34 6.22 21.52
CA PHE A 340 -9.42 4.76 21.50
C PHE A 340 -9.30 4.16 22.90
N ARG A 341 -10.12 3.15 23.20
CA ARG A 341 -10.12 2.44 24.49
C ARG A 341 -9.85 0.96 24.27
N LYS A 342 -8.85 0.41 24.96
CA LYS A 342 -8.52 -1.01 24.86
C LYS A 342 -9.67 -1.86 25.42
N ILE A 343 -10.00 -2.93 24.73
CA ILE A 343 -10.91 -3.99 25.19
C ILE A 343 -10.06 -5.00 25.94
N THR A 344 -10.37 -5.19 27.23
CA THR A 344 -9.66 -6.11 28.13
C THR A 344 -10.28 -7.50 28.09
#